data_AF-A0A7D9I5X9-F1
#
_entry.id   AF-A0A7D9I5X9-F1
#
_cell.length_a   1.000
_cell.length_b   1.000
_cell.length_c   1.000
_cell.angle_alpha   90.00
_cell.angle_beta   90.00
_cell.angle_gamma   90.00
#
_symmetry.space_group_name_H-M   'P 1'
#
loop_
_entity.id
_entity.type
_entity.pdbx_description
1 polymer ?
#
loop_
_entity_poly.entity_id
_entity_poly.type
_entity_poly.pdbx_seq_one_letter_code
_entity_poly.pdbx_strand_id
1 'polypeptide(L)'
;MINDIRPVQASNLIVKFADDINLGIKVTDDSDASYMETNNIINWAETNRMKLNYKKTWEMVIRGKITRPLPAPLPMIVRKSWLKILGVTFQENPSMWDMHLDELINDLILSILVFGIEVWGCASYSKYLSQVDQLLKRAYKYGYLMYQVSIVDILNNKDRDLWEKITTDPNHALQVLLPPSRQLELRNRGHEYELPRVRTERFKRVFVNRCLFNFT
;
A
#
# COMPACT_ATOMS: atom_id res chain seq x y z
N MET A 1 31.97 13.20 -10.71
CA MET A 1 31.82 12.04 -9.82
C MET A 1 30.36 11.58 -9.63
N ILE A 2 29.35 12.20 -10.28
CA ILE A 2 27.94 11.80 -10.13
C ILE A 2 27.46 10.89 -11.29
N ASN A 3 28.11 10.91 -12.46
CA ASN A 3 27.69 10.21 -13.69
C ASN A 3 28.82 9.40 -14.34
N ASP A 4 29.65 8.73 -13.54
CA ASP A 4 30.85 8.07 -14.06
C ASP A 4 30.54 6.67 -14.61
N ILE A 5 29.41 6.07 -14.22
CA ILE A 5 28.92 4.82 -14.78
C ILE A 5 28.19 5.06 -16.11
N ARG A 6 28.56 4.30 -17.14
CA ARG A 6 27.95 4.36 -18.47
C ARG A 6 27.60 2.96 -18.94
N PRO A 7 26.53 2.81 -19.74
CA PRO A 7 26.22 1.52 -20.35
C PRO A 7 27.33 1.14 -21.34
N VAL A 8 27.58 -0.17 -21.46
CA VAL A 8 28.52 -0.72 -22.44
C VAL A 8 27.99 -0.49 -23.86
N GLN A 9 26.68 -0.69 -24.06
CA GLN A 9 26.02 -0.36 -25.32
C GLN A 9 25.34 1.00 -25.23
N ALA A 10 25.65 1.89 -26.19
CA ALA A 10 25.10 3.23 -26.24
C ALA A 10 23.55 3.28 -26.39
N SER A 11 22.92 2.19 -26.82
CA SER A 11 21.47 2.07 -26.92
C SER A 11 20.77 1.76 -25.59
N ASN A 12 21.51 1.33 -24.57
CA ASN A 12 20.95 1.00 -23.27
C ASN A 12 20.80 2.26 -22.42
N LEU A 13 19.80 2.28 -21.56
CA LEU A 13 19.47 3.42 -20.71
C LEU A 13 19.87 3.12 -19.27
N ILE A 14 20.69 3.98 -18.66
CA ILE A 14 20.98 3.92 -17.23
C ILE A 14 20.38 5.13 -16.53
N VAL A 15 19.62 4.88 -15.46
CA VAL A 15 19.03 5.92 -14.60
C VAL A 15 19.49 5.67 -13.18
N LYS A 16 20.14 6.66 -12.58
CA LYS A 16 20.64 6.61 -11.21
C LYS A 16 19.92 7.64 -10.35
N PHE A 17 19.48 7.22 -9.17
CA PHE A 17 18.91 8.10 -8.14
C PHE A 17 19.44 7.66 -6.77
N ALA A 18 20.29 8.48 -6.15
CA ALA A 18 21.02 8.10 -4.93
C ALA A 18 21.80 6.78 -5.10
N ASP A 19 21.48 5.75 -4.32
CA ASP A 19 22.02 4.39 -4.37
C ASP A 19 21.29 3.47 -5.36
N ASP A 20 20.10 3.85 -5.81
CA ASP A 20 19.32 3.07 -6.78
C ASP A 20 19.83 3.30 -8.21
N ILE A 21 20.13 2.21 -8.91
CA ILE A 21 20.51 2.20 -10.33
C ILE A 21 19.55 1.30 -11.09
N ASN A 22 18.92 1.85 -12.12
CA ASN A 22 18.04 1.15 -13.04
C ASN A 22 18.70 1.10 -14.42
N LEU A 23 18.79 -0.10 -14.99
CA LEU A 23 19.39 -0.33 -16.30
C LEU A 23 18.34 -0.94 -17.23
N GLY A 24 18.00 -0.21 -18.29
CA GLY A 24 17.16 -0.66 -19.39
C GLY A 24 18.02 -1.22 -20.51
N ILE A 25 17.84 -2.51 -20.80
CA ILE A 25 18.62 -3.24 -21.81
C ILE A 25 17.70 -3.63 -22.95
N LYS A 26 18.09 -3.25 -24.18
CA LYS A 26 17.37 -3.69 -25.37
C LYS A 26 17.90 -5.05 -25.79
N VAL A 27 17.03 -6.07 -25.77
CA VAL A 27 17.35 -7.41 -26.26
C VAL A 27 16.79 -7.59 -27.67
N THR A 28 17.63 -8.07 -28.58
CA THR A 28 17.26 -8.44 -29.96
C THR A 28 17.57 -9.91 -30.23
N ASP A 29 17.16 -10.44 -31.38
CA ASP A 29 17.36 -11.86 -31.71
C ASP A 29 18.85 -12.24 -31.76
N ASP A 30 19.69 -11.29 -32.20
CA ASP A 30 21.13 -11.50 -32.37
C ASP A 30 21.97 -10.92 -31.22
N SER A 31 21.35 -10.24 -30.25
CA SER A 31 22.10 -9.59 -29.17
C SER A 31 21.36 -9.56 -27.85
N ASP A 32 22.00 -10.17 -26.85
CA ASP A 32 21.65 -10.03 -25.43
C ASP A 32 22.89 -9.52 -24.68
N ALA A 33 22.87 -8.24 -24.32
CA ALA A 33 23.95 -7.61 -23.56
C ALA A 33 23.75 -7.68 -22.05
N SER A 34 22.70 -8.37 -21.57
CA SER A 34 22.28 -8.32 -20.17
C SER A 34 23.39 -8.77 -19.22
N TYR A 35 24.10 -9.83 -19.57
CA TYR A 35 25.22 -10.33 -18.77
C TYR A 35 26.41 -9.37 -18.78
N MET A 36 26.77 -8.82 -19.94
CA MET A 36 27.89 -7.88 -20.07
C MET A 36 27.65 -6.59 -19.30
N GLU A 37 26.45 -6.01 -19.41
CA GLU A 37 26.08 -4.80 -18.69
C GLU A 37 26.02 -5.01 -17.18
N THR A 38 25.49 -6.17 -16.75
CA THR A 38 25.46 -6.52 -15.32
C THR A 38 26.88 -6.63 -14.75
N ASN A 39 27.79 -7.29 -15.47
CA ASN A 39 29.20 -7.37 -15.08
C ASN A 39 29.89 -6.00 -15.08
N ASN A 40 29.54 -5.11 -16.01
CA ASN A 40 30.04 -3.74 -16.01
C ASN A 40 29.64 -2.98 -14.73
N ILE A 41 28.38 -3.13 -14.27
CA ILE A 41 27.91 -2.56 -13.00
C ILE A 41 28.66 -3.18 -11.81
N ILE A 42 28.87 -4.50 -11.80
CA ILE A 42 29.62 -5.20 -10.74
C ILE A 42 31.05 -4.65 -10.65
N ASN A 43 31.77 -4.63 -11.77
CA ASN A 43 33.16 -4.14 -11.82
C ASN A 43 33.25 -2.66 -11.43
N TRP A 44 32.29 -1.83 -11.87
CA TRP A 44 32.21 -0.43 -11.47
C TRP A 44 32.00 -0.29 -9.97
N ALA A 45 31.09 -1.07 -9.37
CA ALA A 45 30.85 -1.05 -7.94
C ALA A 45 32.11 -1.45 -7.15
N GLU A 46 32.80 -2.52 -7.56
CA GLU A 46 34.05 -2.97 -6.94
C GLU A 46 35.16 -1.92 -7.02
N THR A 47 35.33 -1.30 -8.19
CA THR A 47 36.31 -0.22 -8.40
C THR A 47 36.05 0.97 -7.46
N ASN A 48 34.78 1.26 -7.19
CA ASN A 48 34.35 2.31 -6.27
C ASN A 48 34.23 1.84 -4.82
N ARG A 49 34.68 0.61 -4.50
CA ARG A 49 34.59 -0.01 -3.16
C ARG A 49 33.16 -0.06 -2.60
N MET A 50 32.19 -0.19 -3.50
CA MET A 50 30.77 -0.36 -3.19
C MET A 50 30.40 -1.84 -3.24
N LYS A 51 29.44 -2.24 -2.40
CA LYS A 51 28.91 -3.60 -2.36
C LYS A 51 27.47 -3.62 -2.86
N LEU A 52 27.21 -4.41 -3.89
CA LEU A 52 25.85 -4.59 -4.41
C LEU A 52 25.00 -5.40 -3.43
N ASN A 53 23.72 -5.01 -3.32
CA ASN A 53 22.73 -5.70 -2.51
C ASN A 53 21.86 -6.60 -3.39
N TYR A 54 22.33 -7.81 -3.69
CA TYR A 54 21.60 -8.78 -4.53
C TYR A 54 20.21 -9.16 -4.00
N LYS A 55 19.92 -8.96 -2.70
CA LYS A 55 18.56 -9.18 -2.17
C LYS A 55 17.56 -8.11 -2.65
N LYS A 56 18.06 -6.92 -3.01
CA LYS A 56 17.31 -5.78 -3.55
C LYS A 56 17.56 -5.55 -5.05
N THR A 57 18.34 -6.40 -5.70
CA THR A 57 18.57 -6.35 -7.15
C THR A 57 17.69 -7.40 -7.81
N TRP A 58 16.80 -6.95 -8.67
CA TRP A 58 15.86 -7.81 -9.39
C TRP A 58 15.88 -7.47 -10.87
N GLU A 59 15.55 -8.44 -11.71
CA GLU A 59 15.33 -8.23 -13.13
C GLU A 59 13.84 -8.35 -13.45
N MET A 60 13.37 -7.59 -14.42
CA MET A 60 12.04 -7.73 -15.00
C MET A 60 12.16 -7.65 -16.51
N VAL A 61 11.54 -8.61 -17.19
CA VAL A 61 11.53 -8.65 -18.65
C VAL A 61 10.20 -8.08 -19.13
N ILE A 62 10.27 -6.94 -19.80
CA ILE A 62 9.11 -6.34 -20.46
C ILE A 62 9.13 -6.79 -21.92
N ARG A 63 8.01 -7.33 -22.41
CA ARG A 63 7.85 -7.69 -23.83
C ARG A 63 6.56 -7.12 -24.40
N GLY A 64 6.62 -6.72 -25.67
CA GLY A 64 5.43 -6.41 -26.45
C GLY A 64 4.68 -7.68 -26.87
N LYS A 65 3.75 -7.54 -27.82
CA LYS A 65 3.05 -8.66 -28.46
C LYS A 65 3.97 -9.42 -29.41
N ILE A 66 4.92 -10.17 -28.86
CA ILE A 66 5.90 -10.95 -29.62
C ILE A 66 5.90 -12.38 -29.09
N THR A 67 5.98 -13.37 -29.99
CA THR A 67 6.02 -14.81 -29.68
C THR A 67 7.42 -15.33 -29.35
N ARG A 68 8.41 -14.44 -29.21
CA ARG A 68 9.80 -14.79 -28.94
C ARG A 68 9.96 -15.46 -27.57
N PRO A 69 10.89 -16.42 -27.44
CA PRO A 69 11.23 -16.98 -26.14
C PRO A 69 11.78 -15.88 -25.23
N LEU A 70 11.55 -16.02 -23.92
CA LEU A 70 12.10 -15.09 -22.95
C LEU A 70 13.63 -15.25 -22.89
N PRO A 71 14.40 -14.16 -22.70
CA PRO A 71 15.83 -14.24 -22.43
C PRO A 71 16.09 -15.14 -21.22
N ALA A 72 17.25 -15.82 -21.19
CA ALA A 72 17.62 -16.63 -20.05
C ALA A 72 17.70 -15.76 -18.77
N PRO A 73 17.30 -16.27 -17.58
CA PRO A 73 17.48 -15.54 -16.33
C PRO A 73 18.95 -15.23 -16.05
N LEU A 74 19.24 -14.03 -15.56
CA LEU A 74 20.60 -13.68 -15.16
C LEU A 74 21.04 -14.47 -13.91
N PRO A 75 22.30 -14.92 -13.84
CA PRO A 75 22.80 -15.58 -12.65
C PRO A 75 22.77 -14.61 -11.46
N MET A 76 22.39 -15.12 -10.28
CA MET A 76 22.33 -14.39 -9.00
C MET A 76 21.26 -13.29 -8.88
N ILE A 77 20.59 -12.90 -9.97
CA ILE A 77 19.52 -11.90 -9.95
C ILE A 77 18.18 -12.62 -10.13
N VAL A 78 17.23 -12.34 -9.24
CA VAL A 78 15.90 -12.95 -9.29
C VAL A 78 15.02 -12.20 -10.28
N ARG A 79 14.41 -12.94 -11.22
CA ARG A 79 13.39 -12.42 -12.13
C ARG A 79 12.05 -12.25 -11.43
N LYS A 80 11.43 -11.07 -11.61
CA LYS A 80 10.08 -10.74 -11.14
C LYS A 80 9.20 -10.28 -12.29
N SER A 81 7.89 -10.44 -12.13
CA SER A 81 6.87 -9.94 -13.06
C SER A 81 6.53 -8.45 -12.85
N TRP A 82 7.05 -7.84 -11.78
CA TRP A 82 6.87 -6.42 -11.48
C TRP A 82 8.06 -5.84 -10.72
N LEU A 83 8.26 -4.53 -10.82
CA LEU A 83 9.27 -3.77 -10.08
C LEU A 83 8.72 -2.42 -9.63
N LYS A 84 9.12 -1.97 -8.44
CA LYS A 84 8.83 -0.62 -7.94
C LYS A 84 10.08 0.25 -8.10
N ILE A 85 9.97 1.30 -8.90
CA ILE A 85 11.04 2.25 -9.19
C ILE A 85 10.58 3.63 -8.75
N LEU A 86 11.25 4.21 -7.74
CA LEU A 86 10.93 5.54 -7.20
C LEU A 86 9.43 5.74 -6.83
N GLY A 87 8.79 4.68 -6.33
CA GLY A 87 7.37 4.71 -5.95
C GLY A 87 6.39 4.41 -7.10
N VAL A 88 6.87 4.20 -8.33
CA VAL A 88 6.04 3.76 -9.47
C VAL A 88 6.22 2.27 -9.68
N THR A 89 5.12 1.54 -9.80
CA THR A 89 5.14 0.10 -10.02
C THR A 89 4.96 -0.20 -11.49
N PHE A 90 5.92 -0.94 -12.04
CA PHE A 90 5.93 -1.41 -13.41
C PHE A 90 5.65 -2.90 -13.42
N GLN A 91 4.88 -3.37 -14.41
CA GLN A 91 4.58 -4.78 -14.64
C GLN A 91 5.20 -5.24 -15.96
N GLU A 92 5.46 -6.54 -16.08
CA GLU A 92 6.00 -7.18 -17.29
C GLU A 92 5.12 -6.93 -18.52
N ASN A 93 3.80 -6.83 -18.31
CA ASN A 93 2.84 -6.43 -19.32
C ASN A 93 2.56 -4.92 -19.18
N PRO A 94 3.12 -4.07 -20.07
CA PRO A 94 3.02 -2.62 -19.95
C PRO A 94 1.61 -2.07 -20.24
N SER A 95 0.68 -2.92 -20.70
CA SER A 95 -0.73 -2.55 -20.87
C SER A 95 -1.57 -2.82 -19.61
N MET A 96 -1.02 -3.54 -18.63
CA MET A 96 -1.66 -3.76 -17.33
C MET A 96 -1.04 -2.78 -16.34
N TRP A 97 -1.84 -1.80 -15.93
CA TRP A 97 -1.49 -0.80 -14.90
C TRP A 97 -2.26 -1.03 -13.60
N ASP A 98 -3.00 -2.13 -13.52
CA ASP A 98 -3.92 -2.46 -12.44
C ASP A 98 -3.19 -2.55 -11.09
N MET A 99 -2.01 -3.17 -11.03
CA MET A 99 -1.23 -3.26 -9.80
C MET A 99 -0.76 -1.89 -9.32
N HIS A 100 -0.27 -1.03 -10.23
CA HIS A 100 0.17 0.31 -9.85
C HIS A 100 -1.00 1.18 -9.36
N LEU A 101 -2.14 1.10 -10.06
CA LEU A 101 -3.33 1.86 -9.69
C LEU A 101 -3.93 1.37 -8.37
N ASP A 102 -3.92 0.05 -8.13
CA ASP A 102 -4.39 -0.54 -6.87
C ASP A 102 -3.51 -0.09 -5.71
N GLU A 103 -2.18 -0.19 -5.84
CA GLU A 103 -1.25 0.32 -4.83
C GLU A 103 -1.43 1.82 -4.59
N LEU A 104 -1.59 2.63 -5.64
CA LEU A 104 -1.77 4.08 -5.49
C LEU A 104 -3.08 4.39 -4.75
N ILE A 105 -4.18 3.73 -5.09
CA ILE A 105 -5.46 3.95 -4.39
C ILE A 105 -5.36 3.48 -2.94
N ASN A 106 -4.76 2.33 -2.66
CA ASN A 106 -4.62 1.80 -1.30
C ASN A 106 -3.68 2.66 -0.44
N ASP A 107 -2.49 2.97 -0.93
CA ASP A 107 -1.44 3.61 -0.14
C ASP A 107 -1.65 5.12 -0.01
N LEU A 108 -2.23 5.79 -1.01
CA LEU A 108 -2.41 7.24 -1.00
C LEU A 108 -3.86 7.65 -0.72
N ILE A 109 -4.81 7.19 -1.54
CA ILE A 109 -6.18 7.70 -1.46
C ILE A 109 -6.88 7.15 -0.23
N LEU A 110 -6.82 5.83 -0.01
CA LEU A 110 -7.43 5.18 1.14
C LEU A 110 -6.76 5.60 2.45
N SER A 111 -5.44 5.76 2.49
CA SER A 111 -4.76 6.24 3.71
C SER A 111 -5.24 7.63 4.13
N ILE A 112 -5.38 8.57 3.18
CA ILE A 112 -5.91 9.92 3.44
C ILE A 112 -7.39 9.86 3.87
N LEU A 113 -8.21 9.06 3.17
CA LEU A 113 -9.63 8.92 3.48
C LEU A 113 -9.83 8.34 4.88
N VAL A 114 -9.10 7.27 5.22
CA VAL A 114 -9.17 6.62 6.54
C VAL A 114 -8.78 7.59 7.64
N PHE A 115 -7.66 8.31 7.47
CA PHE A 115 -7.24 9.34 8.42
C PHE A 115 -8.32 10.41 8.64
N GLY A 116 -8.92 10.91 7.56
CA GLY A 116 -9.97 11.92 7.65
C GLY A 116 -11.25 11.40 8.30
N ILE A 117 -11.65 10.16 8.01
CA ILE A 117 -12.90 9.58 8.49
C ILE A 117 -12.82 9.18 9.96
N GLU A 118 -11.67 8.73 10.45
CA GLU A 118 -11.48 8.44 11.88
C GLU A 118 -11.80 9.68 12.74
N VAL A 119 -11.39 10.87 12.29
CA VAL A 119 -11.59 12.15 12.98
C VAL A 119 -12.98 12.74 12.71
N TRP A 120 -13.41 12.79 11.44
CA TRP A 120 -14.59 13.55 11.01
C TRP A 120 -15.84 12.71 10.76
N GLY A 121 -15.73 11.38 10.80
CA GLY A 121 -16.82 10.45 10.46
C GLY A 121 -18.10 10.73 11.24
N CYS A 122 -17.99 11.17 12.50
CA CYS A 122 -19.14 11.46 13.38
C CYS A 122 -20.06 12.58 12.85
N ALA A 123 -19.49 13.60 12.20
CA ALA A 123 -20.22 14.78 11.75
C ALA A 123 -20.96 14.56 10.41
N SER A 124 -20.45 13.63 9.60
CA SER A 124 -20.76 13.55 8.17
C SER A 124 -21.06 12.13 7.66
N TYR A 125 -21.27 11.19 8.60
CA TYR A 125 -21.27 9.74 8.38
C TYR A 125 -22.12 9.29 7.18
N SER A 126 -23.41 9.61 7.13
CA SER A 126 -24.32 8.99 6.14
C SER A 126 -24.13 9.51 4.72
N LYS A 127 -23.85 10.80 4.54
CA LYS A 127 -23.75 11.40 3.20
C LYS A 127 -22.37 11.22 2.58
N TYR A 128 -21.30 11.44 3.34
CA TYR A 128 -19.95 11.41 2.77
C TYR A 128 -19.40 9.98 2.66
N LEU A 129 -19.67 9.10 3.64
CA LEU A 129 -19.24 7.70 3.53
C LEU A 129 -19.93 6.98 2.39
N SER A 130 -21.21 7.27 2.12
CA SER A 130 -21.89 6.69 0.96
C SER A 130 -21.30 7.18 -0.37
N GLN A 131 -20.86 8.44 -0.45
CA GLN A 131 -20.16 8.96 -1.63
C GLN A 131 -18.78 8.31 -1.80
N VAL A 132 -18.01 8.17 -0.72
CA VAL A 132 -16.71 7.49 -0.74
C VAL A 132 -16.86 6.02 -1.13
N ASP A 133 -17.83 5.32 -0.55
CA ASP A 133 -18.11 3.93 -0.88
C ASP A 133 -18.52 3.75 -2.35
N GLN A 134 -19.33 4.67 -2.89
CA GLN A 134 -19.66 4.69 -4.32
C GLN A 134 -18.44 4.96 -5.20
N LEU A 135 -17.52 5.83 -4.77
CA LEU A 135 -16.27 6.09 -5.48
C LEU A 135 -15.41 4.81 -5.53
N LEU A 136 -15.23 4.12 -4.40
CA LEU A 136 -14.47 2.88 -4.31
C LEU A 136 -15.12 1.74 -5.12
N LYS A 137 -16.45 1.63 -5.08
CA LYS A 137 -17.20 0.68 -5.93
C LYS A 137 -17.00 0.96 -7.42
N ARG A 138 -16.96 2.24 -7.82
CA ARG A 138 -16.63 2.61 -9.22
C ARG A 138 -15.18 2.28 -9.55
N ALA A 139 -14.24 2.58 -8.67
CA ALA A 139 -12.83 2.27 -8.86
C ALA A 139 -12.61 0.77 -9.07
N TYR A 140 -13.26 -0.08 -8.27
CA TYR A 140 -13.28 -1.53 -8.46
C TYR A 140 -13.93 -1.92 -9.80
N LYS A 141 -15.10 -1.35 -10.12
CA LYS A 141 -15.81 -1.63 -11.39
C LYS A 141 -14.96 -1.31 -12.63
N TYR A 142 -14.14 -0.26 -12.58
CA TYR A 142 -13.26 0.13 -13.67
C TYR A 142 -11.89 -0.58 -13.65
N GLY A 143 -11.64 -1.46 -12.67
CA GLY A 143 -10.40 -2.21 -12.57
C GLY A 143 -9.21 -1.42 -12.00
N TYR A 144 -9.46 -0.30 -11.32
CA TYR A 144 -8.42 0.44 -10.61
C TYR A 144 -8.08 -0.17 -9.25
N LEU A 145 -9.02 -0.92 -8.67
CA LEU A 145 -8.81 -1.73 -7.48
C LEU A 145 -8.95 -3.20 -7.85
N MET A 146 -8.10 -4.05 -7.28
CA MET A 146 -8.14 -5.49 -7.45
C MET A 146 -9.27 -6.13 -6.64
N TYR A 147 -9.66 -5.50 -5.54
CA TYR A 147 -10.69 -5.99 -4.62
C TYR A 147 -11.69 -4.90 -4.29
N GLN A 148 -12.92 -5.32 -3.98
CA GLN A 148 -13.93 -4.39 -3.51
C GLN A 148 -13.59 -3.93 -2.09
N VAL A 149 -13.46 -2.62 -1.92
CA VAL A 149 -13.19 -1.98 -0.63
C VAL A 149 -14.45 -1.28 -0.12
N SER A 150 -14.78 -1.54 1.14
CA SER A 150 -15.89 -0.90 1.87
C SER A 150 -15.34 -0.01 2.97
N ILE A 151 -15.60 1.30 2.85
CA ILE A 151 -15.09 2.27 3.82
C ILE A 151 -15.70 2.09 5.21
N VAL A 152 -16.93 1.57 5.26
CA VAL A 152 -17.64 1.28 6.50
C VAL A 152 -16.98 0.13 7.24
N ASP A 153 -16.56 -0.91 6.53
CA ASP A 153 -15.89 -2.07 7.14
C ASP A 153 -14.50 -1.71 7.64
N ILE A 154 -13.75 -0.90 6.88
CA ILE A 154 -12.46 -0.37 7.33
C ILE A 154 -12.63 0.43 8.63
N LEU A 155 -13.61 1.33 8.68
CA LEU A 155 -13.86 2.13 9.87
C LEU A 155 -14.25 1.27 11.07
N ASN A 156 -15.15 0.30 10.88
CA ASN A 156 -15.56 -0.61 11.94
C ASN A 156 -14.39 -1.45 12.49
N ASN A 157 -13.45 -1.85 11.63
CA ASN A 157 -12.24 -2.57 12.06
C ASN A 157 -11.30 -1.66 12.85
N LYS A 158 -11.04 -0.44 12.35
CA LYS A 158 -10.22 0.57 13.05
C LYS A 158 -10.80 0.96 14.40
N ASP A 159 -12.11 1.14 14.47
CA ASP A 159 -12.82 1.43 15.71
C ASP A 159 -12.65 0.31 16.72
N ARG A 160 -12.72 -0.95 16.27
CA ARG A 160 -12.55 -2.12 17.11
C ARG A 160 -11.12 -2.22 17.64
N ASP A 161 -10.14 -2.07 16.76
CA ASP A 161 -8.72 -2.09 17.13
C ASP A 161 -8.38 -1.02 18.17
N LEU A 162 -8.92 0.19 18.01
CA LEU A 162 -8.72 1.28 18.96
C LEU A 162 -9.50 1.05 20.25
N TRP A 163 -10.76 0.60 20.16
CA TRP A 163 -11.59 0.29 21.31
C TRP A 163 -10.95 -0.77 22.21
N GLU A 164 -10.49 -1.89 21.62
CA GLU A 164 -9.81 -2.96 22.35
C GLU A 164 -8.56 -2.46 23.06
N LYS A 165 -7.77 -1.58 22.43
CA LYS A 165 -6.60 -0.95 23.07
C LYS A 165 -6.98 -0.11 24.27
N ILE A 166 -8.04 0.70 24.16
CA ILE A 166 -8.50 1.55 25.27
C ILE A 166 -9.05 0.72 26.42
N THR A 167 -9.78 -0.37 26.14
CA THR A 167 -10.38 -1.20 27.18
C THR A 167 -9.39 -2.16 27.83
N THR A 168 -8.32 -2.55 27.13
CA THR A 168 -7.32 -3.50 27.65
C THR A 168 -6.24 -2.82 28.48
N ASP A 169 -5.88 -1.57 28.16
CA ASP A 169 -4.83 -0.82 28.87
C ASP A 169 -5.42 0.21 29.87
N PRO A 170 -5.31 -0.02 31.19
CA PRO A 170 -5.78 0.91 32.21
C PRO A 170 -4.98 2.22 32.33
N ASN A 171 -3.90 2.38 31.57
CA ASN A 171 -3.15 3.63 31.50
C ASN A 171 -3.31 4.33 30.14
N HIS A 172 -4.24 3.86 29.31
CA HIS A 172 -4.47 4.44 28.00
C HIS A 172 -5.00 5.88 28.13
N ALA A 173 -4.42 6.82 27.36
CA ALA A 173 -4.76 8.24 27.45
C ALA A 173 -6.25 8.56 27.24
N LEU A 174 -6.96 7.73 26.48
CA LEU A 174 -8.39 7.87 26.19
C LEU A 174 -9.31 7.13 27.15
N GLN A 175 -8.80 6.39 28.14
CA GLN A 175 -9.65 5.66 29.08
C GLN A 175 -10.52 6.61 29.93
N VAL A 176 -10.03 7.82 30.19
CA VAL A 176 -10.78 8.89 30.87
C VAL A 176 -12.09 9.27 30.16
N LEU A 177 -12.22 8.95 28.87
CA LEU A 177 -13.42 9.24 28.08
C LEU A 177 -14.48 8.13 28.18
N LEU A 178 -14.15 6.98 28.77
CA LEU A 178 -15.08 5.88 28.91
C LEU A 178 -16.10 6.15 30.04
N PRO A 179 -17.37 5.75 29.86
CA PRO A 179 -18.35 5.82 30.92
C PRO A 179 -17.96 4.94 32.13
N PRO A 180 -18.53 5.17 33.31
CA PRO A 180 -18.34 4.26 34.44
C PRO A 180 -18.85 2.84 34.12
N SER A 181 -18.23 1.84 34.74
CA SER A 181 -18.67 0.45 34.67
C SER A 181 -19.99 0.26 35.42
N ARG A 182 -20.88 -0.55 34.86
CA ARG A 182 -22.13 -0.92 35.49
C ARG A 182 -21.88 -1.84 36.68
N GLN A 183 -22.64 -1.62 37.75
CA GLN A 183 -22.65 -2.53 38.89
C GLN A 183 -23.65 -3.69 38.73
N LEU A 184 -24.60 -3.59 37.79
CA LEU A 184 -25.71 -4.53 37.62
C LEU A 184 -25.86 -4.96 36.15
N GLU A 185 -25.76 -6.26 35.90
CA GLU A 185 -25.88 -6.88 34.58
C GLU A 185 -27.30 -7.37 34.29
N LEU A 186 -28.24 -6.44 34.14
CA LEU A 186 -29.64 -6.79 33.83
C LEU A 186 -29.86 -7.20 32.36
N ARG A 187 -28.89 -7.00 31.47
CA ARG A 187 -28.93 -7.37 30.05
C ARG A 187 -27.53 -7.78 29.57
N ASN A 188 -27.44 -8.90 28.87
CA ASN A 188 -26.19 -9.35 28.23
C ASN A 188 -25.71 -8.31 27.22
N ARG A 189 -24.46 -7.87 27.37
CA ARG A 189 -23.73 -7.00 26.45
C ARG A 189 -22.25 -7.37 26.50
N GLY A 190 -21.52 -7.11 25.43
CA GLY A 190 -20.09 -7.40 25.30
C GLY A 190 -19.17 -6.38 25.96
N HIS A 191 -19.71 -5.46 26.77
CA HIS A 191 -18.92 -4.54 27.58
C HIS A 191 -19.64 -4.14 28.88
N GLU A 192 -18.85 -3.72 29.87
CA GLU A 192 -19.32 -3.38 31.22
C GLU A 192 -19.80 -1.92 31.35
N TYR A 193 -19.40 -1.02 30.45
CA TYR A 193 -19.70 0.41 30.55
C TYR A 193 -21.19 0.76 30.43
N GLU A 194 -21.61 1.82 31.10
CA GLU A 194 -22.95 2.41 30.97
C GLU A 194 -23.18 3.01 29.57
N LEU A 195 -24.43 2.97 29.08
CA LEU A 195 -24.78 3.63 27.82
C LEU A 195 -25.19 5.08 28.09
N PRO A 196 -24.58 6.06 27.41
CA PRO A 196 -24.96 7.45 27.56
C PRO A 196 -26.34 7.71 26.97
N ARG A 197 -27.06 8.69 27.54
CA ARG A 197 -28.34 9.12 27.01
C ARG A 197 -28.14 9.88 25.70
N VAL A 198 -28.56 9.27 24.60
CA VAL A 198 -28.45 9.87 23.26
C VAL A 198 -29.69 10.71 22.95
N ARG A 199 -29.48 11.97 22.56
CA ARG A 199 -30.55 12.88 22.07
C ARG A 199 -30.46 13.19 20.58
N THR A 200 -29.30 12.97 19.96
CA THR A 200 -29.06 13.27 18.55
C THR A 200 -28.25 12.16 17.89
N GLU A 201 -28.50 11.92 16.60
CA GLU A 201 -27.73 10.96 15.79
C GLU A 201 -26.25 11.33 15.74
N ARG A 202 -25.92 12.63 15.68
CA ARG A 202 -24.54 13.11 15.70
C ARG A 202 -23.82 12.68 16.97
N PHE A 203 -24.46 12.83 18.14
CA PHE A 203 -23.88 12.42 19.41
C PHE A 203 -23.73 10.89 19.48
N LYS A 204 -24.71 10.13 18.97
CA LYS A 204 -24.63 8.66 18.88
C LYS A 204 -23.40 8.19 18.09
N ARG A 205 -23.05 8.92 17.02
CA ARG A 205 -21.99 8.55 16.07
C ARG A 205 -20.58 8.97 16.49
N VAL A 206 -20.42 9.68 17.62
CA VAL A 206 -19.11 9.98 18.22
C VAL A 206 -18.40 8.67 18.57
N PHE A 207 -17.07 8.60 18.37
CA PHE A 207 -16.26 7.38 18.56
C PHE A 207 -16.66 6.53 19.78
N VAL A 208 -16.60 7.09 20.99
CA VAL A 208 -16.92 6.34 22.22
C VAL A 208 -18.35 5.80 22.18
N ASN A 209 -19.32 6.64 21.82
CA ASN A 209 -20.72 6.24 21.78
C ASN A 209 -20.96 5.19 20.71
N ARG A 210 -20.44 5.35 19.49
CA ARG A 210 -20.62 4.36 18.41
C ARG A 210 -20.05 3.00 18.82
N CYS A 211 -18.89 2.97 19.48
CA CYS A 211 -18.29 1.72 19.97
C CYS A 211 -19.19 1.07 21.03
N LEU A 212 -19.64 1.84 22.02
CA LEU A 212 -20.56 1.37 23.07
C LEU A 212 -21.89 0.81 22.51
N PHE A 213 -22.40 1.38 21.42
CA PHE A 213 -23.66 0.91 20.82
C PHE A 213 -23.46 -0.23 19.82
N ASN A 214 -22.28 -0.41 19.24
CA ASN A 214 -22.02 -1.38 18.15
C ASN A 214 -21.23 -2.62 18.59
N PHE A 215 -20.33 -2.49 19.56
CA PHE A 215 -19.55 -3.62 20.06
C PHE A 215 -20.32 -4.28 21.21
N THR A 216 -21.25 -5.16 20.79
CA THR A 216 -22.09 -6.00 21.66
C THR A 216 -21.45 -7.33 21.97
#